data_AF-A0A1F2WU73-F1
#
_entry.id   AF-A0A1F2WU73-F1
#
_cell.length_a   1.000
_cell.length_b   1.000
_cell.length_c   1.000
_cell.angle_alpha   90.00
_cell.angle_beta   90.00
_cell.angle_gamma   90.00
#
_symmetry.space_group_name_H-M   'P 1'
#
loop_
_entity.id
_entity.type
_entity.pdbx_description
1 polymer ?
#
loop_
_entity_poly.entity_id
_entity_poly.type
_entity_poly.pdbx_seq_one_letter_code
_entity_poly.pdbx_strand_id
1 'polypeptide(L)' 'MVYRAEKVKAAVIMYQGDADTNVPPSMSWITYHALQKYGQGPVELFIFPGEGHNPICLSHQKRKLFEHVKWFDEYLFND' A
#
# COMPACT_ATOMS: atom_id res chain seq x y z
N MET A 1 -5.00 -9.89 6.84
CA MET A 1 -5.12 -9.89 5.37
C MET A 1 -4.51 -11.13 4.71
N VAL A 2 -3.39 -11.67 5.19
CA VAL A 2 -2.81 -12.92 4.61
C VAL A 2 -3.82 -14.08 4.58
N TYR A 3 -4.53 -14.28 5.68
CA TYR A 3 -5.67 -15.20 5.72
C TYR A 3 -6.79 -14.63 4.84
N ARG A 4 -7.12 -15.35 3.77
CA ARG A 4 -8.13 -15.02 2.75
C ARG A 4 -7.72 -14.02 1.67
N ALA A 5 -6.42 -13.90 1.39
CA ALA A 5 -5.93 -13.08 0.27
C ALA A 5 -6.62 -13.42 -1.07
N GLU A 6 -6.97 -14.70 -1.29
CA GLU A 6 -7.67 -15.17 -2.48
C GLU A 6 -9.07 -14.57 -2.70
N LYS A 7 -9.67 -13.99 -1.65
CA LYS A 7 -10.98 -13.35 -1.73
C LYS A 7 -10.90 -11.87 -2.08
N VAL A 8 -9.71 -11.29 -2.12
CA VAL A 8 -9.52 -9.87 -2.42
C VAL A 8 -9.61 -9.67 -3.93
N LYS A 9 -10.69 -8.99 -4.37
CA LYS A 9 -10.96 -8.65 -5.77
C LYS A 9 -10.67 -7.20 -6.12
N ALA A 10 -10.78 -6.31 -5.14
CA ALA A 10 -10.50 -4.90 -5.34
C ALA A 10 -9.01 -4.68 -5.64
N ALA A 11 -8.71 -3.65 -6.41
CA ALA A 11 -7.36 -3.10 -6.45
C ALA A 11 -6.95 -2.66 -5.03
N VAL A 12 -5.67 -2.76 -4.70
CA VAL A 12 -5.16 -2.40 -3.37
C VAL A 12 -3.90 -1.57 -3.50
N ILE A 13 -3.88 -0.42 -2.82
CA ILE A 13 -2.67 0.40 -2.66
C ILE A 13 -2.27 0.46 -1.18
N MET A 14 -0.99 0.24 -0.91
CA MET A 14 -0.43 0.18 0.43
C MET A 14 0.73 1.17 0.59
N TYR A 15 0.84 1.75 1.79
CA TYR A 15 1.89 2.69 2.16
C TYR A 15 2.50 2.30 3.50
N GLN A 16 3.82 2.29 3.60
CA GLN A 16 4.53 1.92 4.82
C GLN A 16 5.81 2.76 4.96
N GLY A 17 6.09 3.24 6.17
CA GLY A 17 7.42 3.77 6.51
C GLY A 17 8.37 2.64 6.90
N ASP A 18 9.63 2.67 6.46
CA ASP A 18 10.61 1.61 6.79
C ASP A 18 11.18 1.70 8.22
N ALA A 19 10.95 2.81 8.91
CA ALA A 19 11.30 3.03 10.31
C ALA A 19 10.06 2.98 11.24
N ASP A 20 8.93 2.44 10.78
CA ASP A 20 7.72 2.30 11.58
C ASP A 20 7.91 1.29 12.73
N THR A 21 7.81 1.79 13.96
CA THR A 21 7.90 0.99 15.19
C THR A 21 6.55 0.51 15.71
N ASN A 22 5.44 1.06 15.20
CA ASN A 22 4.09 0.67 15.58
C ASN A 22 3.64 -0.57 14.80
N VAL A 23 3.95 -0.59 13.50
CA VAL A 23 3.67 -1.72 12.61
C VAL A 23 4.94 -2.04 11.82
N PRO A 24 5.61 -3.18 12.10
CA PRO A 24 6.85 -3.52 11.42
C PRO A 24 6.70 -3.61 9.90
N PRO A 25 7.65 -3.07 9.10
CA PRO A 25 7.57 -3.09 7.63
C PRO A 25 7.44 -4.48 7.01
N SER A 26 7.94 -5.51 7.71
CA SER A 26 7.80 -6.91 7.31
C SER A 26 6.34 -7.34 7.15
N MET A 27 5.41 -6.78 7.93
CA MET A 27 3.99 -7.08 7.82
C MET A 27 3.40 -6.60 6.50
N SER A 28 3.84 -5.43 6.04
CA SER A 28 3.44 -4.87 4.74
C SER A 28 4.00 -5.71 3.58
N TRP A 29 5.26 -6.14 3.67
CA TRP A 29 5.86 -7.06 2.68
C TRP A 29 5.15 -8.41 2.60
N ILE A 30 4.89 -9.06 3.74
CA ILE A 30 4.18 -10.34 3.79
C ILE A 30 2.78 -10.20 3.17
N THR A 31 2.07 -9.11 3.49
CA THR A 31 0.74 -8.86 2.95
C THR A 31 0.77 -8.56 1.46
N TYR A 32 1.70 -7.73 1.00
CA TYR A 32 1.90 -7.43 -0.42
C TYR A 32 2.18 -8.70 -1.23
N HIS A 33 3.10 -9.55 -0.79
CA HIS A 33 3.39 -10.81 -1.48
C HIS A 33 2.20 -11.78 -1.47
N ALA A 34 1.42 -11.83 -0.39
CA ALA A 34 0.21 -12.65 -0.33
C ALA A 34 -0.84 -12.16 -1.34
N LEU A 35 -1.07 -10.85 -1.41
CA LEU A 35 -2.00 -10.25 -2.37
C LEU A 35 -1.52 -10.39 -3.81
N GLN A 36 -0.22 -10.19 -4.06
CA GLN A 36 0.38 -10.36 -5.39
C GLN A 36 0.26 -11.80 -5.88
N LYS A 37 0.42 -12.78 -4.99
CA LYS A 37 0.40 -14.20 -5.35
C LYS A 37 -1.00 -14.80 -5.44
N TYR A 38 -1.90 -14.40 -4.54
CA TYR A 38 -3.20 -15.05 -4.38
C TYR A 38 -4.39 -14.14 -4.65
N GLY A 39 -4.22 -12.82 -4.58
CA GLY A 39 -5.28 -11.85 -4.84
C GLY A 39 -5.72 -11.85 -6.31
N GLN A 40 -6.94 -11.38 -6.56
CA GLN A 40 -7.52 -11.28 -7.91
C GLN A 40 -7.36 -9.87 -8.49
N GLY A 41 -7.28 -8.85 -7.63
CA GLY A 41 -7.06 -7.45 -8.03
C GLY A 41 -5.57 -7.05 -8.01
N PRO A 42 -5.18 -5.98 -8.71
CA PRO A 42 -3.81 -5.48 -8.68
C PRO A 42 -3.45 -4.98 -7.27
N VAL A 43 -2.17 -5.10 -6.91
CA VAL A 43 -1.64 -4.59 -5.64
C VAL A 43 -0.37 -3.78 -5.85
N GLU A 44 -0.31 -2.62 -5.18
CA GLU A 44 0.84 -1.73 -5.15
C GLU A 44 1.30 -1.50 -3.70
N LEU A 45 2.62 -1.42 -3.49
CA LEU A 45 3.23 -1.12 -2.19
C LEU A 45 4.29 -0.05 -2.35
N PHE A 46 4.13 1.05 -1.60
CA PHE A 46 5.12 2.11 -1.48
C PHE A 46 5.77 2.07 -0.10
N ILE A 47 7.10 1.94 -0.07
CA ILE A 47 7.92 2.05 1.14
C ILE A 47 8.58 3.43 1.16
N PHE A 48 8.37 4.20 2.22
CA PHE A 48 8.97 5.52 2.42
C PHE A 48 10.20 5.43 3.34
N PRO A 49 11.42 5.70 2.82
CA PRO A 49 12.64 5.59 3.61
C PRO A 49 12.74 6.64 4.71
N GLY A 50 13.15 6.21 5.90
CA GLY A 50 13.30 7.04 7.10
C GLY A 50 11.99 7.46 7.75
N GLU A 51 10.83 7.06 7.22
CA GLU A 51 9.52 7.43 7.77
C GLU A 51 9.05 6.40 8.79
N GLY A 52 8.38 6.89 9.84
CA GLY A 52 7.70 6.05 10.83
C GLY A 52 6.28 5.68 10.39
N HIS A 53 5.36 5.60 11.35
CA HIS A 53 3.98 5.21 11.09
C HIS A 53 3.22 6.15 10.15
N ASN A 54 3.53 7.45 10.20
CA ASN A 54 2.99 8.45 9.30
C ASN A 54 4.15 9.22 8.65
N PRO A 55 4.06 9.56 7.34
CA PRO A 55 5.10 10.33 6.68
C PRO A 55 5.14 11.78 7.22
N ILE A 56 6.31 12.22 7.65
CA ILE A 56 6.57 13.59 8.15
C ILE A 56 7.18 14.45 7.05
N CYS A 57 8.00 13.87 6.16
CA CYS A 57 8.59 14.61 5.06
C CYS A 57 7.51 15.05 4.06
N LEU A 58 7.51 16.34 3.71
CA LEU A 58 6.53 16.92 2.79
C LEU A 58 6.55 16.24 1.41
N SER A 59 7.72 15.80 0.94
CA SER A 59 7.85 15.11 -0.34
C SER A 59 7.15 13.74 -0.31
N HIS A 60 7.28 12.99 0.78
CA HIS A 60 6.62 11.70 0.97
C HIS A 60 5.11 11.86 1.17
N GLN A 61 4.66 12.87 1.92
CA GLN A 61 3.25 13.21 2.04
C GLN A 61 2.62 13.53 0.68
N LYS A 62 3.29 14.38 -0.11
CA LYS A 62 2.85 14.71 -1.47
C LYS A 62 2.81 13.46 -2.34
N ARG A 63 3.85 12.64 -2.32
CA ARG A 63 3.91 11.40 -3.10
C ARG A 63 2.74 10.47 -2.77
N LYS A 64 2.49 10.24 -1.47
CA LYS A 64 1.35 9.44 -1.00
C LYS A 64 0.02 9.98 -1.53
N LEU A 65 -0.20 11.30 -1.47
CA LEU A 65 -1.43 11.91 -1.98
C LEU A 65 -1.57 11.72 -3.50
N PHE A 66 -0.51 11.97 -4.27
CA PHE A 66 -0.54 11.81 -5.73
C PHE A 66 -0.85 10.38 -6.15
N GLU A 67 -0.21 9.39 -5.53
CA GLU A 67 -0.49 7.98 -5.85
C GLU A 67 -1.90 7.58 -5.44
N HIS A 68 -2.43 8.14 -4.34
CA HIS A 68 -3.80 7.86 -3.92
C HIS A 68 -4.83 8.42 -4.91
N VAL A 69 -4.63 9.65 -5.39
CA VAL A 69 -5.49 10.26 -6.42
C VAL A 69 -5.42 9.45 -7.71
N LYS A 70 -4.20 9.13 -8.19
CA LYS A 70 -4.01 8.30 -9.39
C LYS A 70 -4.70 6.95 -9.28
N TRP A 71 -4.61 6.31 -8.11
CA TRP A 71 -5.28 5.04 -7.84
C TRP A 71 -6.81 5.17 -7.92
N PHE A 72 -7.39 6.24 -7.37
CA PHE A 72 -8.82 6.49 -7.49
C PHE A 72 -9.26 6.76 -8.92
N ASP A 73 -8.50 7.57 -9.65
CA ASP A 73 -8.76 7.86 -11.05
C ASP A 73 -8.79 6.54 -11.84
N GLU A 74 -7.79 5.66 -11.66
CA GLU A 74 -7.68 4.41 -12.41
C GLU A 74 -8.72 3.34 -12.04
N TYR A 75 -9.02 3.17 -10.74
CA TYR A 75 -9.74 1.98 -10.26
C TYR A 75 -11.10 2.26 -9.62
N LEU A 76 -11.46 3.54 -9.39
CA LEU A 76 -12.75 3.92 -8.81
C LEU A 76 -13.59 4.79 -9.73
N PHE A 77 -12.98 5.76 -10.42
CA PHE A 77 -13.71 6.74 -11.23
C PHE A 77 -13.66 6.48 -12.74
N ASN A 78 -12.73 5.64 -13.20
CA ASN A 78 -12.66 5.18 -14.58
C ASN A 78 -13.66 4.02 -14.79
N ASP A 79 -14.95 4.35 -14.77
CA ASP A 79 -16.06 3.51 -15.26
C ASP A 79 -16.43 3.90 -16.70
#